data_AF-A0A0G1P5X0-F1
#
_entry.id   AF-A0A0G1P5X0-F1
#
_cell.length_a   1.000
_cell.length_b   1.000
_cell.length_c   1.000
_cell.angle_alpha   90.00
_cell.angle_beta   90.00
_cell.angle_gamma   90.00
#
_symmetry.space_group_name_H-M   'P 1'
#
loop_
_entity.id
_entity.type
_entity.pdbx_description
1 polymer ?
#
loop_
_entity_poly.entity_id
_entity_poly.type
_entity_poly.pdbx_seq_one_letter_code
_entity_poly.pdbx_strand_id
1 'polypeptide(L)'
;MFNLLTHNYLTRGFWGDEAWTIGISRLPITEIITITGQDFHPPFYYFLVHALGSLTGFSEIPIRLLSTLFFLLIPFLVYKLTGLFWTTKNTLTKIYRLSSSILILFSPILFTYAFEARSYGLLACETILSAYIFWRALNENKGHYLWRILYTIIGGLFSPHMAFICSFLNVTKSSLSSLVLSESSSFSSPGYLPFSGKPARSSPATGSAP
;
A
#
# COMPACT_ATOMS: atom_id res chain seq x y z
N MET A 1 29.56 -5.22 0.61
CA MET A 1 28.74 -6.46 0.68
C MET A 1 29.47 -7.63 1.35
N PHE A 2 30.79 -7.83 1.15
CA PHE A 2 31.56 -8.91 1.82
C PHE A 2 31.53 -8.88 3.36
N ASN A 3 31.53 -7.70 3.99
CA ASN A 3 31.42 -7.57 5.46
C ASN A 3 30.02 -7.88 6.03
N LEU A 4 28.97 -7.98 5.20
CA LEU A 4 27.68 -8.40 5.72
C LEU A 4 27.72 -9.88 6.12
N LEU A 5 28.32 -10.75 5.32
CA LEU A 5 28.33 -12.20 5.57
C LEU A 5 29.20 -12.61 6.78
N THR A 6 30.08 -11.73 7.25
CA THR A 6 30.99 -11.98 8.38
C THR A 6 30.44 -11.47 9.71
N HIS A 7 29.31 -10.75 9.70
CA HIS A 7 28.68 -10.25 10.91
C HIS A 7 27.88 -11.34 11.62
N ASN A 8 28.09 -11.44 12.94
CA ASN A 8 27.30 -12.31 13.78
C ASN A 8 25.91 -11.69 14.03
N TYR A 9 25.00 -11.88 13.09
CA TYR A 9 23.65 -11.34 13.19
C TYR A 9 22.75 -12.09 14.15
N LEU A 10 22.91 -13.41 14.28
CA LEU A 10 21.95 -14.24 14.99
C LEU A 10 22.28 -14.45 16.46
N THR A 11 23.56 -14.54 16.83
CA THR A 11 23.97 -14.92 18.20
C THR A 11 24.63 -13.81 19.00
N ARG A 12 24.79 -12.60 18.44
CA ARG A 12 25.17 -11.43 19.24
C ARG A 12 24.05 -11.09 20.23
N GLY A 13 24.37 -10.57 21.41
CA GLY A 13 23.34 -10.12 22.36
C GLY A 13 22.42 -9.06 21.75
N PHE A 14 21.23 -8.90 22.33
CA PHE A 14 20.31 -7.82 21.94
C PHE A 14 20.96 -6.46 22.20
N TRP A 15 21.00 -5.59 21.18
CA TRP A 15 21.43 -4.20 21.36
C TRP A 15 20.24 -3.32 21.79
N GLY A 16 20.48 -2.06 22.15
CA GLY A 16 19.52 -1.20 22.87
C GLY A 16 18.05 -1.33 22.45
N ASP A 17 17.75 -1.10 21.18
CA ASP A 17 16.37 -1.14 20.66
C ASP A 17 15.76 -2.56 20.66
N GLU A 18 16.57 -3.59 20.41
CA GLU A 18 16.12 -4.98 20.53
C GLU A 18 15.84 -5.33 22.00
N ALA A 19 16.72 -4.91 22.92
CA ALA A 19 16.54 -5.12 24.35
C ALA A 19 15.26 -4.44 24.86
N TRP A 20 14.94 -3.23 24.36
CA TRP A 20 13.67 -2.56 24.61
C TRP A 20 12.47 -3.39 24.13
N THR A 21 12.57 -3.92 22.91
CA THR A 21 11.52 -4.76 22.32
C THR A 21 11.27 -6.02 23.15
N ILE A 22 12.34 -6.69 23.57
CA ILE A 22 12.26 -7.87 24.45
C ILE A 22 11.70 -7.50 25.82
N GLY A 23 12.15 -6.38 26.41
CA GLY A 23 11.71 -5.89 27.71
C GLY A 23 10.20 -5.69 27.76
N ILE A 24 9.64 -4.96 26.78
CA ILE A 24 8.19 -4.76 26.67
C ILE A 24 7.49 -6.10 26.41
N SER A 25 8.01 -6.92 25.50
CA SER A 25 7.35 -8.17 25.10
C SER A 25 7.30 -9.23 26.21
N ARG A 26 8.03 -9.04 27.33
CA ARG A 26 7.94 -9.90 28.52
C ARG A 26 6.78 -9.55 29.45
N LEU A 27 6.20 -8.37 29.30
CA LEU A 27 5.13 -7.89 30.16
C LEU A 27 3.80 -8.59 29.84
N PRO A 28 2.82 -8.55 30.75
CA PRO A 28 1.45 -8.95 30.45
C PRO A 28 0.89 -8.19 29.25
N ILE A 29 0.02 -8.83 28.47
CA ILE A 29 -0.56 -8.27 27.23
C ILE A 29 -1.20 -6.89 27.49
N THR A 30 -1.85 -6.71 28.64
CA THR A 30 -2.48 -5.44 29.04
C THR A 30 -1.48 -4.30 29.21
N GLU A 31 -0.31 -4.59 29.78
CA GLU A 31 0.78 -3.62 29.92
C GLU A 31 1.45 -3.34 28.57
N ILE A 32 1.63 -4.35 27.73
CA ILE A 32 2.12 -4.17 26.35
C ILE A 32 1.25 -3.15 25.62
N ILE A 33 -0.08 -3.32 25.66
CA ILE A 33 -1.04 -2.38 25.05
C ILE A 33 -0.89 -0.98 25.63
N THR A 34 -0.77 -0.86 26.95
CA THR A 34 -0.70 0.43 27.64
C THR A 34 0.55 1.20 27.25
N ILE A 35 1.71 0.53 27.22
CA ILE A 35 3.00 1.13 26.89
C ILE A 35 3.07 1.46 25.40
N THR A 36 2.73 0.51 24.54
CA THR A 36 2.77 0.71 23.07
C THR A 36 1.69 1.66 22.58
N GLY A 37 0.59 1.83 23.31
CA GLY A 37 -0.43 2.84 23.03
C GLY A 37 0.06 4.28 23.24
N GLN A 38 1.18 4.47 23.95
CA GLN A 38 1.88 5.74 24.10
C GLN A 38 3.10 5.86 23.17
N ASP A 39 3.42 4.79 22.44
CA ASP A 39 4.55 4.70 21.51
C ASP A 39 4.06 4.95 20.07
N PHE A 40 4.99 5.27 19.17
CA PHE A 40 4.74 5.32 17.73
C PHE A 40 4.74 3.93 17.09
N HIS A 41 5.23 2.91 17.80
CA HIS A 41 5.30 1.54 17.32
C HIS A 41 4.07 0.72 17.72
N PRO A 42 3.26 0.25 16.75
CA PRO A 42 2.06 -0.52 17.03
C PRO A 42 2.35 -1.85 17.76
N PRO A 43 1.44 -2.30 18.65
CA PRO A 43 1.68 -3.43 19.55
C PRO A 43 1.87 -4.77 18.85
N PHE A 44 1.45 -4.92 17.60
CA PHE A 44 1.33 -6.22 16.94
C PHE A 44 2.65 -6.99 16.92
N TYR A 45 3.77 -6.31 16.60
CA TYR A 45 5.07 -6.96 16.60
C TYR A 45 5.45 -7.45 18.02
N TYR A 46 5.17 -6.67 19.05
CA TYR A 46 5.41 -7.04 20.44
C TYR A 46 4.58 -8.25 20.86
N PHE A 47 3.34 -8.39 20.38
CA PHE A 47 2.55 -9.60 20.63
C PHE A 47 3.14 -10.85 20.01
N LEU A 48 3.67 -10.75 18.79
CA LEU A 48 4.35 -11.88 18.15
C LEU A 48 5.61 -12.28 18.92
N VAL A 49 6.40 -11.29 19.35
CA VAL A 49 7.59 -11.53 20.19
C VAL A 49 7.20 -12.08 21.55
N HIS A 50 6.11 -11.61 22.16
CA HIS A 50 5.59 -12.12 23.43
C HIS A 50 5.20 -13.59 23.31
N ALA A 51 4.41 -13.94 22.29
CA ALA A 51 3.98 -15.32 22.05
C ALA A 51 5.16 -16.24 21.76
N LEU A 52 6.06 -15.85 20.83
CA LEU A 52 7.21 -16.66 20.47
C LEU A 52 8.21 -16.77 21.63
N GLY A 53 8.50 -15.64 22.29
CA GLY A 53 9.41 -15.58 23.43
C GLY A 53 8.92 -16.39 24.63
N SER A 54 7.61 -16.44 24.87
CA SER A 54 7.02 -17.30 25.90
C SER A 54 7.22 -18.79 25.62
N LEU A 55 7.34 -19.19 24.34
CA LEU A 55 7.60 -20.57 23.93
C LEU A 55 9.10 -20.91 23.90
N THR A 56 9.95 -19.95 23.51
CA THR A 56 11.38 -20.21 23.23
C THR A 56 12.33 -19.57 24.26
N GLY A 57 11.81 -18.94 25.30
CA GLY A 57 12.59 -18.33 26.40
C GLY A 57 13.25 -16.98 26.06
N PHE A 58 12.70 -16.21 25.12
CA PHE A 58 13.23 -14.88 24.71
C PHE A 58 14.74 -14.89 24.34
N SER A 59 15.20 -15.93 23.65
CA SER A 59 16.56 -16.04 23.12
C SER A 59 16.74 -15.30 21.78
N GLU A 60 17.98 -14.97 21.42
CA GLU A 60 18.29 -14.10 20.28
C GLU A 60 17.86 -14.70 18.94
N ILE A 61 18.18 -15.98 18.73
CA ILE A 61 17.94 -16.69 17.48
C ILE A 61 16.44 -16.71 17.12
N PRO A 62 15.53 -17.27 17.94
CA PRO A 62 14.12 -17.39 17.56
C PRO A 62 13.46 -16.02 17.35
N ILE A 63 13.79 -15.02 18.19
CA ILE A 63 13.18 -13.70 18.04
C ILE A 63 13.68 -12.99 16.77
N ARG A 64 14.98 -13.09 16.43
CA ARG A 64 15.48 -12.52 15.17
C ARG A 64 14.95 -13.26 13.94
N LEU A 65 14.77 -14.58 14.03
CA LEU A 65 14.15 -15.37 12.96
C LEU A 65 12.72 -14.92 12.66
N LEU A 66 11.98 -14.39 13.63
CA LEU A 66 10.68 -13.78 13.38
C LEU A 66 10.80 -12.57 12.42
N SER A 67 11.75 -11.67 12.64
CA SER A 67 12.02 -10.57 11.71
C SER A 67 12.50 -11.05 10.35
N THR A 68 13.38 -12.06 10.35
CA THR A 68 13.91 -12.66 9.12
C THR A 68 12.78 -13.30 8.31
N LEU A 69 11.80 -13.91 8.95
CA LEU A 69 10.62 -14.48 8.29
C LEU A 69 9.84 -13.40 7.54
N PHE A 70 9.60 -12.24 8.15
CA PHE A 70 8.96 -11.12 7.46
C PHE A 70 9.81 -10.63 6.27
N PHE A 71 11.11 -10.48 6.47
CA PHE A 71 12.01 -10.13 5.36
C PHE A 71 11.92 -11.12 4.18
N LEU A 72 11.87 -12.43 4.44
CA LEU A 72 11.72 -13.45 3.41
C LEU A 72 10.35 -13.44 2.73
N LEU A 73 9.32 -12.89 3.38
CA LEU A 73 7.99 -12.73 2.80
C LEU A 73 7.91 -11.52 1.84
N ILE A 74 8.75 -10.51 2.00
CA ILE A 74 8.77 -9.29 1.18
C ILE A 74 8.90 -9.61 -0.33
N PRO A 75 9.88 -10.41 -0.81
CA PRO A 75 9.99 -10.76 -2.22
C PRO A 75 8.72 -11.40 -2.79
N PHE A 76 8.05 -12.25 -2.02
CA PHE A 76 6.79 -12.88 -2.44
C PHE A 76 5.67 -11.85 -2.60
N LEU A 77 5.55 -10.89 -1.67
CA LEU A 77 4.56 -9.82 -1.76
C LEU A 77 4.85 -8.88 -2.94
N VAL A 78 6.11 -8.54 -3.18
CA VAL A 78 6.52 -7.77 -4.37
C VAL A 78 6.17 -8.52 -5.65
N TYR A 79 6.43 -9.82 -5.73
CA TYR A 79 6.06 -10.65 -6.88
C TYR A 79 4.56 -10.60 -7.20
N LYS A 80 3.72 -10.53 -6.16
CA LYS A 80 2.26 -10.40 -6.28
C LYS A 80 1.86 -8.98 -6.70
N LEU A 81 2.44 -7.96 -6.08
CA LEU A 81 2.18 -6.55 -6.37
C LEU A 81 2.56 -6.18 -7.81
N THR A 82 3.77 -6.53 -8.26
CA THR A 82 4.21 -6.26 -9.64
C THR A 82 3.30 -6.94 -10.66
N GLY A 83 2.71 -8.10 -10.32
CA GLY A 83 1.75 -8.79 -11.16
C GLY A 83 0.42 -8.05 -11.38
N LEU A 84 0.11 -7.03 -10.57
CA LEU A 84 -1.11 -6.24 -10.72
C LEU A 84 -1.03 -5.18 -11.81
N PHE A 85 0.17 -4.72 -12.16
CA PHE A 85 0.39 -3.66 -13.14
C PHE A 85 0.41 -4.17 -14.58
N TRP A 86 0.60 -5.48 -14.79
CA TRP A 86 0.64 -6.10 -16.13
C TRP A 86 -0.43 -7.18 -16.26
N THR A 87 -1.51 -6.86 -16.98
CA THR A 87 -2.63 -7.78 -17.25
C THR A 87 -2.22 -8.91 -18.20
N THR A 88 -1.24 -8.68 -19.07
CA THR A 88 -0.82 -9.64 -20.10
C THR A 88 0.13 -10.69 -19.51
N LYS A 89 -0.22 -11.97 -19.66
CA LYS A 89 0.58 -13.13 -19.20
C LYS A 89 1.72 -13.48 -20.18
N ASN A 90 2.55 -12.51 -20.51
CA ASN A 90 3.69 -12.72 -21.40
C ASN A 90 4.97 -13.08 -20.61
N THR A 91 5.95 -13.68 -21.29
CA THR A 91 7.26 -14.01 -20.73
C THR A 91 7.94 -12.80 -20.09
N LEU A 92 7.82 -11.63 -20.71
CA LEU A 92 8.34 -10.37 -20.18
C LEU A 92 7.75 -10.02 -18.80
N THR A 93 6.44 -10.18 -18.62
CA THR A 93 5.78 -9.96 -17.33
C THR A 93 6.33 -10.88 -16.23
N LYS A 94 6.63 -12.14 -16.57
CA LYS A 94 7.26 -13.07 -15.61
C LYS A 94 8.66 -12.62 -15.23
N ILE A 95 9.44 -12.14 -16.21
CA ILE A 95 10.79 -11.61 -15.97
C ILE A 95 10.73 -10.38 -15.06
N TYR A 96 9.85 -9.40 -15.32
CA TYR A 96 9.71 -8.21 -14.47
C TYR A 96 9.33 -8.56 -13.04
N ARG A 97 8.38 -9.47 -12.84
CA ARG A 97 7.98 -9.89 -11.49
C ARG A 97 9.13 -10.55 -10.74
N LEU A 98 9.87 -11.44 -11.42
CA LEU A 98 10.99 -12.15 -10.81
C LEU A 98 12.16 -11.19 -10.54
N SER A 99 12.48 -10.30 -11.47
CA SER A 99 13.55 -9.33 -11.30
C SER A 99 13.26 -8.36 -10.17
N SER A 100 12.04 -7.81 -10.05
CA SER A 100 11.65 -6.97 -8.91
C SER A 100 11.79 -7.70 -7.57
N SER A 101 11.41 -8.98 -7.52
CA SER A 101 11.48 -9.82 -6.30
C SER A 101 12.92 -10.13 -5.90
N ILE A 102 13.80 -10.32 -6.88
CA ILE A 102 15.22 -10.52 -6.64
C ILE A 102 15.86 -9.20 -6.18
N LEU A 103 15.58 -8.10 -6.86
CA LEU A 103 16.14 -6.79 -6.52
C LEU A 103 15.81 -6.36 -5.09
N ILE A 104 14.57 -6.57 -4.64
CA ILE A 104 14.18 -6.21 -3.27
C ILE A 104 14.89 -7.08 -2.21
N LEU A 105 15.14 -8.36 -2.52
CA LEU A 105 15.87 -9.27 -1.63
C LEU A 105 17.32 -8.82 -1.42
N PHE A 106 17.94 -8.23 -2.45
CA PHE A 106 19.31 -7.69 -2.38
C PHE A 106 19.37 -6.24 -1.89
N SER A 107 18.26 -5.67 -1.43
CA SER A 107 18.23 -4.34 -0.85
C SER A 107 19.09 -4.28 0.43
N PRO A 108 20.17 -3.48 0.48
CA PRO A 108 21.07 -3.45 1.63
C PRO A 108 20.36 -3.05 2.92
N ILE A 109 19.41 -2.13 2.84
CA ILE A 109 18.68 -1.63 4.01
C ILE A 109 17.77 -2.72 4.59
N LEU A 110 17.01 -3.44 3.75
CA LEU A 110 16.12 -4.50 4.21
C LEU A 110 16.90 -5.69 4.75
N PHE A 111 18.04 -6.01 4.13
CA PHE A 111 18.89 -7.10 4.59
C PHE A 111 19.50 -6.81 5.97
N THR A 112 19.99 -5.59 6.21
CA THR A 112 20.53 -5.20 7.53
C THR A 112 19.47 -5.38 8.62
N TYR A 113 18.24 -4.92 8.38
CA TYR A 113 17.14 -5.01 9.34
C TYR A 113 16.47 -6.39 9.39
N ALA A 114 16.78 -7.31 8.48
CA ALA A 114 16.20 -8.66 8.46
C ALA A 114 16.56 -9.47 9.71
N PHE A 115 17.68 -9.14 10.35
CA PHE A 115 18.20 -9.87 11.50
C PHE A 115 18.15 -9.07 12.80
N GLU A 116 17.40 -7.96 12.82
CA GLU A 116 17.16 -7.23 14.05
C GLU A 116 15.78 -7.64 14.60
N ALA A 117 15.70 -7.94 15.90
CA ALA A 117 14.47 -8.23 16.65
C ALA A 117 13.60 -6.96 16.81
N ARG A 118 13.20 -6.39 15.66
CA ARG A 118 12.48 -5.12 15.48
C ARG A 118 11.41 -5.27 14.40
N SER A 119 10.45 -4.36 14.41
CA SER A 119 9.27 -4.39 13.52
C SER A 119 9.53 -3.96 12.08
N TYR A 120 10.77 -3.66 11.67
CA TYR A 120 11.08 -3.12 10.34
C TYR A 120 10.66 -4.03 9.18
N GLY A 121 10.94 -5.33 9.29
CA GLY A 121 10.54 -6.31 8.25
C GLY A 121 9.03 -6.44 8.14
N LEU A 122 8.34 -6.44 9.28
CA LEU A 122 6.89 -6.47 9.36
C LEU A 122 6.28 -5.22 8.70
N LEU A 123 6.80 -4.02 9.03
CA LEU A 123 6.36 -2.75 8.45
C LEU A 123 6.48 -2.75 6.92
N ALA A 124 7.58 -3.27 6.39
CA ALA A 124 7.78 -3.40 4.95
C ALA A 124 6.77 -4.37 4.31
N CYS A 125 6.52 -5.53 4.93
CA CYS A 125 5.49 -6.47 4.49
C CYS A 125 4.11 -5.81 4.44
N GLU A 126 3.72 -5.14 5.51
CA GLU A 126 2.44 -4.46 5.62
C GLU A 126 2.27 -3.37 4.59
N THR A 127 3.31 -2.57 4.35
CA THR A 127 3.27 -1.50 3.35
C THR A 127 2.98 -2.07 1.96
N ILE A 128 3.67 -3.15 1.58
CA ILE A 128 3.49 -3.79 0.27
C ILE A 128 2.13 -4.50 0.18
N LEU A 129 1.72 -5.17 1.26
CA LEU A 129 0.42 -5.85 1.34
C LEU A 129 -0.74 -4.84 1.28
N SER A 130 -0.61 -3.72 1.97
CA SER A 130 -1.54 -2.59 1.96
C SER A 130 -1.68 -2.03 0.54
N ALA A 131 -0.57 -1.76 -0.14
CA ALA A 131 -0.59 -1.32 -1.55
C ALA A 131 -1.25 -2.35 -2.48
N TYR A 132 -0.97 -3.64 -2.27
CA TYR A 132 -1.58 -4.74 -3.03
C TYR A 132 -3.10 -4.77 -2.87
N ILE A 133 -3.58 -4.75 -1.63
CA ILE A 133 -5.01 -4.82 -1.32
C ILE A 133 -5.72 -3.55 -1.80
N PHE A 134 -5.11 -2.38 -1.62
CA PHE A 134 -5.62 -1.10 -2.10
C PHE A 134 -5.85 -1.11 -3.61
N TRP A 135 -4.88 -1.59 -4.39
CA TRP A 135 -5.03 -1.70 -5.84
C TRP A 135 -6.18 -2.64 -6.25
N ARG A 136 -6.31 -3.79 -5.57
CA ARG A 136 -7.42 -4.73 -5.81
C ARG A 136 -8.78 -4.12 -5.44
N ALA A 137 -8.84 -3.37 -4.34
CA ALA A 137 -10.05 -2.69 -3.88
C ALA A 137 -10.54 -1.60 -4.84
N LEU A 138 -9.64 -0.98 -5.61
CA LEU A 138 -9.98 0.02 -6.63
C LEU A 138 -10.41 -0.61 -7.96
N ASN A 139 -9.69 -1.64 -8.40
CA ASN A 139 -9.77 -2.10 -9.80
C ASN A 139 -10.65 -3.35 -10.00
N GLU A 140 -11.05 -4.05 -8.93
CA GLU A 140 -11.92 -5.22 -9.08
C GLU A 140 -13.42 -4.89 -9.06
N ASN A 141 -14.10 -5.24 -10.16
CA ASN A 141 -15.55 -5.08 -10.26
C ASN A 141 -16.34 -6.00 -9.31
N LYS A 142 -15.84 -7.21 -9.02
CA LYS A 142 -16.46 -8.17 -8.08
C LYS A 142 -15.50 -8.41 -6.91
N GLY A 143 -15.98 -8.34 -5.66
CA GLY A 143 -15.17 -8.61 -4.45
C GLY A 143 -14.44 -7.41 -3.85
N HIS A 144 -14.59 -6.20 -4.39
CA HIS A 144 -13.95 -4.99 -3.85
C HIS A 144 -14.33 -4.68 -2.40
N TYR A 145 -15.53 -5.07 -1.93
CA TYR A 145 -15.91 -4.91 -0.52
C TYR A 145 -15.06 -5.76 0.41
N LEU A 146 -14.73 -7.00 0.03
CA LEU A 146 -13.85 -7.85 0.82
C LEU A 146 -12.45 -7.21 0.93
N TRP A 147 -11.91 -6.72 -0.19
CA TRP A 147 -10.61 -6.03 -0.18
C TRP A 147 -10.63 -4.75 0.65
N ARG A 148 -11.73 -3.99 0.63
CA ARG A 148 -11.91 -2.81 1.49
C ARG A 148 -11.93 -3.18 2.97
N ILE A 149 -12.66 -4.24 3.34
CA ILE A 149 -12.71 -4.74 4.71
C ILE A 149 -11.31 -5.19 5.15
N LEU A 150 -10.61 -5.98 4.32
CA LEU A 150 -9.24 -6.41 4.61
C LEU A 150 -8.28 -5.24 4.75
N TYR A 151 -8.42 -4.22 3.90
CA TYR A 151 -7.62 -3.00 3.97
C TYR A 151 -7.83 -2.26 5.30
N THR A 152 -9.09 -2.11 5.74
CA THR A 152 -9.42 -1.48 7.01
C THR A 152 -8.93 -2.28 8.21
N ILE A 153 -9.03 -3.62 8.18
CA ILE A 153 -8.52 -4.48 9.25
C ILE A 153 -7.00 -4.36 9.36
N ILE A 154 -6.28 -4.42 8.23
CA ILE A 154 -4.82 -4.31 8.23
C ILE A 154 -4.38 -2.89 8.66
N GLY A 155 -5.05 -1.85 8.17
CA GLY A 155 -4.78 -0.48 8.61
C GLY A 155 -5.07 -0.25 10.10
N GLY A 156 -6.13 -0.85 10.64
CA GLY A 156 -6.50 -0.70 12.05
C GLY A 156 -5.63 -1.50 13.02
N LEU A 157 -5.23 -2.72 12.65
CA LEU A 157 -4.51 -3.63 13.54
C LEU A 157 -3.01 -3.33 13.63
N PHE A 158 -2.43 -2.78 12.57
CA PHE A 158 -0.98 -2.76 12.42
C PHE A 158 -0.35 -1.37 12.30
N SER A 159 -1.08 -0.35 11.84
CA SER A 159 -0.56 1.02 11.83
C SER A 159 -1.70 2.04 11.66
N PRO A 160 -2.05 2.83 12.70
CA PRO A 160 -3.06 3.89 12.60
C PRO A 160 -2.78 4.87 11.45
N HIS A 161 -1.51 5.04 11.07
CA HIS A 161 -1.10 5.88 9.95
C HIS A 161 -1.64 5.42 8.59
N MET A 162 -1.87 4.11 8.41
CA MET A 162 -2.43 3.55 7.17
C MET A 162 -3.97 3.63 7.13
N ALA A 163 -4.64 3.74 8.28
CA ALA A 163 -6.09 3.96 8.33
C ALA A 163 -6.51 5.30 7.71
N PHE A 164 -5.62 6.31 7.70
CA PHE A 164 -5.87 7.63 7.10
C PHE A 164 -6.11 7.58 5.58
N ILE A 165 -5.59 6.56 4.89
CA ILE A 165 -5.80 6.38 3.44
C ILE A 165 -7.21 5.81 3.16
N CYS A 166 -7.86 5.12 4.12
CA CYS A 166 -9.25 4.67 4.00
C CYS A 166 -10.23 5.85 3.89
N SER A 167 -10.00 6.94 4.64
CA SER A 167 -10.82 8.16 4.54
C SER A 167 -10.76 8.79 3.15
N PHE A 168 -9.60 8.71 2.48
CA PHE A 168 -9.43 9.22 1.12
C PHE A 168 -10.11 8.37 0.04
N LEU A 169 -10.38 7.08 0.29
CA LEU A 169 -11.06 6.20 -0.69
C LEU A 169 -12.53 6.55 -0.93
N ASN A 170 -13.22 7.10 0.07
CA ASN A 170 -14.58 7.62 -0.12
C ASN A 170 -14.58 8.94 -0.91
N VAL A 171 -13.58 9.80 -0.66
CA VAL A 171 -13.42 11.09 -1.34
C VAL A 171 -12.97 10.92 -2.80
N THR A 172 -12.07 9.99 -3.09
CA THR A 172 -11.54 9.82 -4.46
C THR A 172 -12.55 9.20 -5.42
N LYS A 173 -13.40 8.25 -4.97
CA LYS A 173 -14.50 7.77 -5.82
C LYS A 173 -15.53 8.86 -6.12
N SER A 174 -15.90 9.71 -5.15
CA SER A 174 -16.80 10.83 -5.40
C SER A 174 -16.17 11.86 -6.34
N SER A 175 -14.90 12.25 -6.10
CA SER A 175 -14.19 13.25 -6.90
C SER A 175 -13.88 12.78 -8.33
N LEU A 176 -13.53 11.50 -8.53
CA LEU A 176 -13.33 10.94 -9.87
C LEU A 176 -14.65 10.83 -10.63
N SER A 177 -15.75 10.45 -9.96
CA SER A 177 -17.07 10.42 -10.59
C SER A 177 -17.55 11.80 -11.03
N SER A 178 -17.29 12.85 -10.23
CA SER A 178 -17.64 14.23 -10.60
C SER A 178 -16.76 14.78 -11.73
N LEU A 179 -15.48 14.42 -11.80
CA LEU A 179 -14.58 14.84 -12.88
C LEU A 179 -14.97 14.20 -14.22
N VAL A 180 -15.24 12.90 -14.24
CA VAL A 180 -15.70 12.18 -15.44
C VAL A 180 -17.07 12.69 -15.92
N LEU A 181 -17.98 13.00 -14.99
CA LEU A 181 -19.28 13.61 -15.34
C LEU A 181 -19.11 15.03 -15.89
N SER A 182 -18.18 15.82 -15.35
CA SER A 182 -17.88 17.16 -15.86
C SER A 182 -17.32 17.13 -17.29
N GLU A 183 -16.41 16.21 -17.60
CA GLU A 183 -15.88 16.02 -18.96
C GLU A 183 -16.98 15.56 -19.93
N SER A 184 -17.87 14.64 -19.51
CA SER A 184 -18.98 14.18 -20.35
C SER A 184 -20.03 15.26 -20.64
N SER A 185 -20.23 16.20 -19.71
CA SER A 185 -21.12 17.37 -19.90
C SER A 185 -20.50 18.45 -20.81
N SER A 186 -19.17 18.57 -20.80
CA SER A 186 -18.45 19.50 -21.68
C SER A 186 -18.41 19.06 -23.14
N PHE A 187 -18.53 17.75 -23.39
CA PHE A 187 -18.49 17.17 -24.74
C PHE A 187 -19.87 17.04 -25.42
N SER A 188 -20.96 17.21 -24.65
CA SER A 188 -22.35 17.04 -25.13
C SER A 188 -23.04 18.35 -25.55
N SER A 189 -22.30 19.46 -25.63
CA SER A 189 -22.85 20.77 -26.06
C SER A 189 -22.31 21.24 -27.42
N PRO A 190 -22.78 20.72 -28.57
CA PRO A 190 -22.72 21.48 -29.80
C PRO A 190 -23.82 22.55 -29.73
N GLY A 191 -23.46 23.74 -29.25
CA GLY A 191 -24.35 24.89 -29.25
C GLY A 191 -24.67 25.34 -30.68
N TYR A 192 -25.73 24.78 -31.26
CA TYR A 192 -26.42 25.40 -32.40
C TYR A 192 -27.14 26.64 -31.87
N LEU A 193 -26.64 27.83 -32.21
CA LEU A 193 -27.37 29.08 -32.04
C LEU A 193 -28.51 29.14 -33.07
N PRO A 194 -29.79 29.33 -32.69
CA PRO A 194 -30.82 29.67 -33.63
C PRO A 194 -30.79 31.19 -33.83
N PHE A 195 -30.12 31.68 -34.89
CA PHE A 195 -30.24 33.08 -35.27
C PHE A 195 -31.53 33.30 -36.05
N SER A 196 -32.57 33.70 -35.34
CA SER A 196 -33.78 34.30 -35.90
C SER A 196 -33.46 35.75 -36.32
N GLY A 197 -33.68 36.11 -37.58
CA GLY A 197 -33.49 37.48 -38.05
C GLY A 197 -34.00 37.73 -39.48
N LYS A 198 -35.31 37.97 -39.60
CA LYS A 198 -36.10 38.69 -40.63
C LYS A 198 -35.73 38.60 -42.14
N PRO A 199 -36.72 38.41 -43.05
CA PRO A 199 -36.48 38.46 -44.49
C PRO A 199 -36.37 39.92 -44.98
N ALA A 200 -35.31 40.23 -45.74
CA ALA A 200 -35.23 41.46 -46.52
C ALA A 200 -36.15 41.33 -47.75
N ARG A 201 -37.17 42.18 -47.78
CA ARG A 201 -38.11 42.36 -48.89
C ARG A 201 -37.51 43.38 -49.87
N SER A 202 -37.25 43.00 -51.11
CA SER A 202 -37.15 43.93 -52.22
C SER A 202 -37.90 43.36 -53.43
N SER A 203 -39.01 44.00 -53.76
CA SER A 203 -39.80 43.73 -54.97
C SER A 203 -39.13 44.35 -56.21
N PRO A 204 -39.35 43.79 -57.41
CA PRO A 204 -38.89 44.37 -58.66
C PRO A 204 -39.90 45.40 -59.15
N ALA A 205 -39.43 46.54 -59.67
CA ALA A 205 -40.26 47.48 -60.41
C ALA A 205 -39.67 47.69 -61.81
N THR A 206 -40.50 47.34 -62.78
CA THR A 206 -40.40 47.49 -64.23
C THR A 206 -40.28 48.96 -64.65
N GLY A 207 -39.59 49.22 -65.76
CA GLY A 207 -39.26 50.57 -66.23
C GLY A 207 -40.31 51.29 -67.07
N SER A 208 -39.95 52.51 -67.51
CA SER A 208 -40.41 53.18 -68.74
C SER A 208 -39.61 54.48 -68.95
N ALA A 209 -39.22 54.74 -70.21
CA ALA A 209 -38.61 55.96 -70.76
C ALA A 209 -39.61 57.15 -70.76
N PRO A 210 -39.32 58.37 -71.26
CA PRO A 210 -38.41 58.77 -72.35
C PRO A 210 -37.12 59.50 -71.93
#